data_AF-A0A522SSI3-F1
#
_entry.id   AF-A0A522SSI3-F1
#
_cell.length_a   1.000
_cell.length_b   1.000
_cell.length_c   1.000
_cell.angle_alpha   90.00
_cell.angle_beta   90.00
_cell.angle_gamma   90.00
#
_symmetry.space_group_name_H-M   'P 1'
#
loop_
_entity.id
_entity.type
_entity.pdbx_description
1 polymer ?
#
loop_
_entity_poly.entity_id
_entity_poly.type
_entity_poly.pdbx_seq_one_letter_code
_entity_poly.pdbx_strand_id
1 'polypeptide(L)'
;NGGLWRYMVGDTVRFTHLYPFRIEVTGRTKFYINAFGEEVIVDNTDKAIAEASRQTRAIVNDYTVAPVYFKKDSNGAHEWLIEFEVPPPDLNRFTDILDKTLQSINSDYEAKRYKSIALHMPVVHSLPKGVFNSWLKQKDKLGGQHKVPRLSNNRQYLEEILGMK
;
A
#
# COMPACT_ATOMS: atom_id res chain seq x y z
N ASN A 1 9.41 26.77 -23.85
CA ASN A 1 9.73 25.35 -24.10
C ASN A 1 10.71 24.85 -23.05
N GLY A 2 10.28 23.97 -22.14
CA GLY A 2 11.10 23.47 -21.03
C GLY A 2 12.09 22.35 -21.36
N GLY A 3 12.34 22.07 -22.65
CA GLY A 3 13.39 21.13 -23.09
C GLY A 3 13.19 19.66 -22.73
N LEU A 4 11.98 19.24 -22.32
CA LEU A 4 11.68 17.86 -21.96
C LEU A 4 11.28 17.05 -23.19
N TRP A 5 12.11 16.08 -23.58
CA TRP A 5 11.87 15.18 -24.71
C TRP A 5 11.60 13.77 -24.20
N ARG A 6 10.38 13.26 -24.44
CA ARG A 6 9.92 11.94 -23.98
C ARG A 6 10.21 11.68 -22.49
N TYR A 7 10.17 12.74 -21.68
CA TYR A 7 10.41 12.65 -20.26
C TYR A 7 9.26 11.92 -19.57
N MET A 8 9.59 10.91 -18.77
CA MET A 8 8.62 10.19 -17.96
C MET A 8 8.16 11.08 -16.80
N VAL A 9 6.94 11.61 -16.91
CA VAL A 9 6.31 12.43 -15.84
C VAL A 9 6.09 11.60 -14.58
N GLY A 10 5.76 10.31 -14.75
CA GLY A 10 5.59 9.37 -13.66
C GLY A 10 4.26 9.51 -12.93
N ASP A 11 3.24 10.10 -13.53
CA ASP A 11 1.87 10.06 -13.04
C ASP A 11 1.12 8.85 -13.64
N THR A 12 0.23 8.23 -12.87
CA THR A 12 -0.73 7.24 -13.39
C THR A 12 -2.06 7.92 -13.67
N VAL A 13 -2.69 7.56 -14.79
CA VAL A 13 -3.97 8.14 -15.21
C VAL A 13 -4.98 7.05 -15.54
N ARG A 14 -6.25 7.32 -15.25
CA ARG A 14 -7.40 6.48 -15.63
C ARG A 14 -8.26 7.24 -16.62
N PHE A 15 -8.64 6.60 -17.73
CA PHE A 15 -9.66 7.14 -18.62
C PHE A 15 -11.03 7.00 -17.97
N THR A 16 -11.72 8.12 -17.78
CA THR A 16 -13.12 8.14 -17.34
C THR A 16 -14.08 8.15 -18.53
N HIS A 17 -13.65 8.67 -19.67
CA HIS A 17 -14.39 8.63 -20.94
C HIS A 17 -13.41 8.41 -22.09
N LEU A 18 -13.83 7.61 -23.08
CA LEU A 18 -13.07 7.39 -24.31
C LEU A 18 -13.44 8.38 -25.43
N TYR A 19 -14.57 9.08 -25.32
CA TYR A 19 -14.96 10.10 -26.31
C TYR A 19 -15.91 11.17 -25.71
N PRO A 20 -15.52 12.46 -25.68
CA PRO A 20 -14.13 12.92 -25.78
C PRO A 20 -13.30 12.30 -24.63
N PHE A 21 -12.00 12.15 -24.84
CA PHE A 21 -11.12 11.60 -23.80
C PHE A 21 -11.18 12.45 -22.54
N ARG A 22 -11.51 11.83 -21.41
CA ARG A 22 -11.41 12.44 -20.08
C ARG A 22 -10.55 11.54 -19.21
N ILE A 23 -9.62 12.13 -18.49
CA ILE A 23 -8.70 11.42 -17.61
C ILE A 23 -8.80 11.93 -16.19
N GLU A 24 -8.61 11.03 -15.25
CA GLU A 24 -8.43 11.30 -13.83
C GLU A 24 -6.98 10.93 -13.46
N VAL A 25 -6.29 11.80 -12.73
CA VAL A 25 -4.95 11.49 -12.19
C VAL A 25 -5.11 10.60 -10.98
N THR A 26 -4.60 9.37 -11.04
CA THR A 26 -4.81 8.34 -10.01
C THR A 26 -3.61 8.14 -9.09
N GLY A 27 -2.43 8.69 -9.42
CA GLY A 27 -1.26 8.53 -8.56
C GLY A 27 0.05 8.76 -9.28
N ARG A 28 1.12 8.17 -8.73
CA ARG A 28 2.48 8.22 -9.29
C ARG A 28 3.12 6.84 -9.40
N THR A 29 3.97 6.65 -10.40
CA THR A 29 4.64 5.38 -10.74
C THR A 29 5.75 4.97 -9.78
N LYS A 30 6.11 5.80 -8.79
CA LYS A 30 7.22 5.53 -7.87
C LYS A 30 6.88 4.52 -6.76
N PHE A 31 5.60 4.39 -6.39
CA PHE A 31 5.18 3.57 -5.26
C PHE A 31 4.15 2.54 -5.74
N TYR A 32 4.61 1.30 -5.90
CA TYR A 32 3.80 0.15 -6.31
C TYR A 32 4.40 -1.13 -5.72
N ILE A 33 3.62 -2.20 -5.70
CA ILE A 33 4.08 -3.56 -5.43
C ILE A 33 3.73 -4.43 -6.62
N ASN A 34 4.75 -5.08 -7.19
CA ASN A 34 4.61 -6.05 -8.27
C ASN A 34 5.59 -7.21 -8.04
N ALA A 35 5.58 -7.78 -6.84
CA ALA A 35 6.50 -8.85 -6.45
C ALA A 35 6.03 -10.22 -6.97
N PHE A 36 4.74 -10.37 -7.22
CA PHE A 36 4.08 -11.61 -7.64
C PHE A 36 3.30 -11.45 -8.96
N GLY A 37 3.35 -10.27 -9.59
CA GLY A 37 2.58 -9.95 -10.79
C GLY A 37 1.21 -9.33 -10.49
N GLU A 38 1.05 -8.63 -9.35
CA GLU A 38 -0.22 -8.10 -8.85
C GLU A 38 -0.48 -6.61 -9.17
N GLU A 39 0.54 -5.90 -9.66
CA GLU A 39 0.44 -4.49 -10.10
C GLU A 39 -0.30 -3.54 -9.12
N VAL A 40 -0.12 -3.73 -7.81
CA VAL A 40 -0.79 -2.91 -6.80
C VAL A 40 -0.17 -1.52 -6.73
N ILE A 41 -1.00 -0.48 -6.93
CA ILE A 41 -0.61 0.93 -6.84
C ILE A 41 -1.21 1.61 -5.61
N VAL A 42 -0.70 2.80 -5.27
CA VAL A 42 -1.16 3.56 -4.09
C VAL A 42 -2.67 3.78 -4.10
N ASP A 43 -3.28 4.11 -5.24
CA ASP A 43 -4.75 4.27 -5.38
C ASP A 43 -5.53 3.04 -4.90
N ASN A 44 -5.06 1.83 -5.22
CA ASN A 44 -5.70 0.60 -4.75
C ASN A 44 -5.64 0.53 -3.22
N THR A 45 -4.45 0.73 -2.66
CA THR A 45 -4.25 0.62 -1.20
C THR A 45 -4.97 1.72 -0.42
N ASP A 46 -5.02 2.95 -0.92
CA ASP A 46 -5.77 4.05 -0.31
C ASP A 46 -7.27 3.74 -0.27
N LYS A 47 -7.84 3.24 -1.38
CA LYS A 47 -9.25 2.83 -1.45
C LYS A 47 -9.55 1.67 -0.50
N ALA A 48 -8.67 0.68 -0.45
CA ALA A 48 -8.85 -0.48 0.43
C ALA A 48 -8.75 -0.10 1.92
N ILE A 49 -7.81 0.77 2.29
CA ILE A 49 -7.69 1.33 3.64
C ILE A 49 -8.91 2.18 3.99
N ALA A 50 -9.39 3.03 3.08
CA ALA A 50 -10.57 3.86 3.31
C ALA A 50 -11.81 3.00 3.57
N GLU A 51 -12.03 1.93 2.80
CA GLU A 51 -13.16 1.04 2.99
C GLU A 51 -13.06 0.21 4.27
N ALA A 52 -11.88 -0.35 4.56
CA ALA A 52 -11.64 -1.07 5.82
C ALA A 52 -11.83 -0.15 7.04
N SER A 53 -11.34 1.09 6.96
CA SER A 53 -11.52 2.11 8.00
C SER A 53 -13.00 2.45 8.20
N ARG A 54 -13.73 2.71 7.12
CA ARG A 54 -15.17 3.02 7.15
C ARG A 54 -15.98 1.92 7.81
N GLN A 55 -15.74 0.66 7.45
CA GLN A 55 -16.50 -0.48 7.97
C GLN A 55 -16.14 -0.86 9.42
N THR A 56 -14.90 -0.62 9.83
CA THR A 56 -14.43 -0.98 11.19
C THR A 56 -14.46 0.19 12.18
N ARG A 57 -14.72 1.41 11.69
CA ARG A 57 -14.60 2.68 12.44
C ARG A 57 -13.17 2.96 12.90
N ALA A 58 -12.18 2.41 12.19
CA ALA A 58 -10.79 2.77 12.39
C ALA A 58 -10.47 4.11 11.74
N ILE A 59 -9.44 4.78 12.25
CA ILE A 59 -8.84 5.97 11.64
C ILE A 59 -7.37 5.65 11.46
N VAL A 60 -6.92 5.58 10.21
CA VAL A 60 -5.52 5.32 9.83
C VAL A 60 -4.79 6.65 9.68
N ASN A 61 -3.63 6.79 10.32
CA ASN A 61 -2.75 7.95 10.17
C ASN A 61 -1.83 7.77 8.95
N ASP A 62 -1.07 6.67 8.95
CA ASP A 62 -0.12 6.35 7.88
C ASP A 62 0.06 4.83 7.79
N TYR A 63 0.63 4.37 6.67
CA TYR A 63 0.93 2.97 6.45
C TYR A 63 2.11 2.76 5.51
N THR A 64 2.74 1.59 5.62
CA THR A 64 3.71 1.10 4.62
C THR A 64 3.47 -0.39 4.36
N VAL A 65 3.78 -0.84 3.14
CA VAL A 65 3.56 -2.21 2.69
C VAL A 65 4.79 -2.69 1.93
N ALA A 66 5.19 -3.94 2.20
CA ALA A 66 6.20 -4.64 1.43
C ALA A 66 5.81 -6.11 1.23
N PRO A 67 6.33 -6.78 0.19
CA PRO A 67 6.12 -8.21 -0.01
C PRO A 67 6.87 -9.02 1.05
N VAL A 68 6.26 -10.12 1.49
CA VAL A 68 6.92 -11.24 2.18
C VAL A 68 7.25 -12.27 1.11
N TYR A 69 8.54 -12.47 0.84
CA TYR A 69 8.98 -13.47 -0.12
C TYR A 69 8.92 -14.88 0.47
N PHE A 70 8.79 -15.86 -0.43
CA PHE A 70 8.76 -17.28 -0.09
C PHE A 70 9.91 -17.68 0.83
N LYS A 71 9.58 -18.21 2.01
CA LYS A 71 10.49 -19.11 2.75
C LYS A 71 10.18 -20.54 2.30
N LYS A 72 11.09 -21.48 2.58
CA LYS A 72 11.08 -22.87 2.06
C LYS A 72 9.71 -23.58 2.05
N ASP A 73 8.76 -23.20 2.91
CA ASP A 73 7.43 -23.81 3.04
C ASP A 73 6.25 -22.79 3.08
N SER A 74 6.39 -21.55 2.62
CA SER A 74 5.29 -20.55 2.67
C SER A 74 5.14 -19.74 1.39
N ASN A 75 3.90 -19.54 0.91
CA ASN A 75 3.68 -18.65 -0.24
C ASN A 75 3.91 -17.18 0.13
N GLY A 76 4.01 -16.32 -0.88
CA GLY A 76 4.19 -14.89 -0.67
C GLY A 76 2.98 -14.25 0.02
N ALA A 77 3.19 -13.09 0.64
CA ALA A 77 2.12 -12.28 1.23
C ALA A 77 2.45 -10.79 1.09
N HIS A 78 1.48 -9.93 1.32
CA HIS A 78 1.75 -8.53 1.63
C HIS A 78 1.81 -8.35 3.14
N GLU A 79 2.84 -7.67 3.63
CA GLU A 79 2.94 -7.28 5.02
C GLU A 79 2.76 -5.78 5.16
N TRP A 80 1.85 -5.41 6.05
CA TRP A 80 1.38 -4.07 6.25
C TRP A 80 1.75 -3.61 7.65
N LEU A 81 2.41 -2.46 7.73
CA LEU A 81 2.53 -1.74 8.99
C LEU A 81 1.58 -0.55 8.93
N ILE A 82 0.66 -0.48 9.87
CA ILE A 82 -0.39 0.56 9.90
C ILE A 82 -0.36 1.24 11.25
N GLU A 83 -0.23 2.56 11.25
CA GLU A 83 -0.37 3.39 12.43
C GLU A 83 -1.81 3.94 12.48
N PHE A 84 -2.52 3.63 13.56
CA PHE A 84 -3.92 4.03 13.73
C PHE A 84 -4.03 5.20 14.71
N GLU A 85 -4.81 6.21 14.35
CA GLU A 85 -5.31 7.21 15.30
C GLU A 85 -6.37 6.58 16.22
N VAL A 86 -7.28 5.82 15.62
CA VAL A 86 -8.27 5.01 16.31
C VAL A 86 -8.17 3.60 15.73
N PRO A 87 -7.71 2.60 16.50
CA PRO A 87 -7.56 1.25 16.00
C PRO A 87 -8.93 0.59 15.76
N PRO A 88 -9.03 -0.35 14.80
CA PRO A 88 -10.24 -1.14 14.63
C PRO A 88 -10.51 -1.99 15.89
N PRO A 89 -11.78 -2.25 16.26
CA PRO A 89 -12.10 -3.18 17.34
C PRO A 89 -11.59 -4.61 17.09
N ASP A 90 -11.46 -5.00 15.82
CA ASP A 90 -10.95 -6.30 15.38
C ASP A 90 -10.03 -6.11 14.17
N LEU A 91 -8.74 -6.37 14.36
CA LEU A 91 -7.72 -6.25 13.31
C LEU A 91 -7.87 -7.31 12.21
N ASN A 92 -8.37 -8.50 12.54
CA ASN A 92 -8.60 -9.55 11.54
C ASN A 92 -9.72 -9.14 10.60
N ARG A 93 -10.82 -8.62 11.14
CA ARG A 93 -11.91 -8.07 10.32
C ARG A 93 -11.44 -6.91 9.44
N PHE A 94 -10.59 -6.01 9.94
CA PHE A 94 -9.98 -4.96 9.14
C PHE A 94 -9.18 -5.55 7.96
N THR A 95 -8.36 -6.56 8.25
CA THR A 95 -7.52 -7.26 7.27
C THR A 95 -8.35 -7.96 6.19
N ASP A 96 -9.45 -8.61 6.57
CA ASP A 96 -10.35 -9.27 5.62
C ASP A 96 -11.00 -8.26 4.66
N ILE A 97 -11.44 -7.12 5.18
CA ILE A 97 -12.06 -6.07 4.36
C ILE A 97 -11.02 -5.44 3.43
N LEU A 98 -9.81 -5.20 3.93
CA LEU A 98 -8.67 -4.73 3.14
C LEU A 98 -8.39 -5.69 1.97
N ASP A 99 -8.20 -6.98 2.24
CA ASP A 99 -7.91 -8.01 1.23
C ASP A 99 -9.03 -8.13 0.19
N LYS A 100 -10.29 -8.18 0.63
CA LYS A 100 -11.46 -8.25 -0.28
C LYS A 100 -11.60 -7.01 -1.14
N THR A 101 -11.35 -5.84 -0.57
CA THR A 101 -11.43 -4.59 -1.33
C THR A 101 -10.34 -4.54 -2.39
N LEU A 102 -9.11 -4.93 -2.06
CA LEU A 102 -8.01 -5.03 -3.03
C LEU A 102 -8.34 -5.98 -4.18
N GLN A 103 -8.85 -7.18 -3.88
CA GLN A 103 -9.31 -8.12 -4.91
C GLN A 103 -10.40 -7.51 -5.81
N SER A 104 -11.37 -6.79 -5.24
CA SER A 104 -12.46 -6.21 -6.02
C SER A 104 -12.04 -5.07 -6.97
N ILE A 105 -10.94 -4.38 -6.67
CA ILE A 105 -10.49 -3.19 -7.42
C ILE A 105 -9.19 -3.39 -8.22
N ASN A 106 -8.57 -4.57 -8.11
CA ASN A 106 -7.37 -4.93 -8.84
C ASN A 106 -7.44 -6.42 -9.24
N SER A 107 -7.70 -6.67 -10.53
CA SER A 107 -7.84 -8.00 -11.10
C SER A 107 -6.57 -8.83 -11.06
N ASP A 108 -5.39 -8.20 -11.16
CA ASP A 108 -4.12 -8.90 -11.07
C ASP A 108 -3.89 -9.39 -9.64
N TYR A 109 -4.18 -8.54 -8.64
CA TYR A 109 -4.19 -8.93 -7.23
C TYR A 109 -5.17 -10.07 -6.94
N GLU A 110 -6.41 -9.96 -7.44
CA GLU A 110 -7.42 -11.02 -7.35
C GLU A 110 -6.90 -12.35 -7.91
N ALA A 111 -6.31 -12.33 -9.11
CA ALA A 111 -5.76 -13.51 -9.75
C ALA A 111 -4.64 -14.17 -8.91
N LYS A 112 -3.81 -13.38 -8.21
CA LYS A 112 -2.77 -13.93 -7.31
C LYS A 112 -3.32 -14.44 -5.99
N ARG A 113 -4.39 -13.84 -5.48
CA ARG A 113 -5.10 -14.27 -4.27
C ARG A 113 -5.97 -15.51 -4.50
N TYR A 114 -6.39 -15.78 -5.74
CA TYR A 114 -7.21 -16.94 -6.07
C TYR A 114 -6.55 -18.25 -5.58
N LYS A 115 -7.30 -19.02 -4.79
CA LYS A 115 -6.84 -20.25 -4.11
C LYS A 115 -5.61 -20.08 -3.20
N SER A 116 -5.17 -18.85 -2.90
CA SER A 116 -4.00 -18.53 -2.07
C SER A 116 -2.71 -19.25 -2.49
N ILE A 117 -2.56 -19.55 -3.80
CA ILE A 117 -1.43 -20.31 -4.34
C ILE A 117 -0.18 -19.42 -4.46
N ALA A 118 -0.33 -18.19 -4.93
CA ALA A 118 0.79 -17.28 -5.14
C ALA A 118 0.89 -16.23 -4.03
N LEU A 119 -0.26 -15.74 -3.56
CA LEU A 119 -0.36 -14.69 -2.55
C LEU A 119 -1.33 -15.12 -1.44
N HIS A 120 -0.86 -15.21 -0.21
CA HIS A 120 -1.65 -15.48 0.98
C HIS A 120 -2.36 -14.21 1.51
N MET A 121 -3.18 -14.39 2.54
CA MET A 121 -3.78 -13.28 3.30
C MET A 121 -2.72 -12.25 3.71
N PRO A 122 -3.02 -10.95 3.63
CA PRO A 122 -2.14 -9.92 4.12
C PRO A 122 -1.83 -10.10 5.61
N VAL A 123 -0.58 -9.86 6.00
CA VAL A 123 -0.15 -9.81 7.39
C VAL A 123 -0.22 -8.34 7.82
N VAL A 124 -1.15 -7.99 8.70
CA VAL A 124 -1.32 -6.60 9.17
C VAL A 124 -0.80 -6.44 10.59
N HIS A 125 0.10 -5.48 10.77
CA HIS A 125 0.63 -5.08 12.06
C HIS A 125 0.13 -3.68 12.42
N SER A 126 -0.54 -3.56 13.56
CA SER A 126 -0.78 -2.26 14.18
C SER A 126 0.52 -1.75 14.82
N LEU A 127 0.91 -0.54 14.47
CA LEU A 127 2.02 0.18 15.08
C LEU A 127 1.51 1.11 16.20
N PRO A 128 2.32 1.31 17.27
CA PRO A 128 2.11 2.42 18.20
C PRO A 128 2.15 3.78 17.47
N LYS A 129 1.40 4.75 17.98
CA LYS A 129 1.42 6.12 17.44
C LYS A 129 2.81 6.74 17.56
N GLY A 130 3.25 7.43 16.51
CA GLY A 130 4.51 8.16 16.45
C GLY A 130 5.71 7.33 15.99
N VAL A 131 5.54 6.06 15.64
CA VAL A 131 6.63 5.22 15.10
C VAL A 131 7.08 5.75 13.75
N PHE A 132 6.14 6.09 12.86
CA PHE A 132 6.49 6.65 11.55
C PHE A 132 7.18 8.02 11.67
N ASN A 133 6.70 8.88 12.57
CA ASN A 133 7.33 10.16 12.85
C ASN A 133 8.76 9.99 13.39
N SER A 134 8.96 9.02 14.28
CA SER A 134 10.28 8.69 14.82
C SER A 134 11.22 8.14 13.74
N TRP A 135 10.71 7.29 12.85
CA TRP A 135 11.48 6.75 11.72
C TRP A 135 11.89 7.87 10.74
N LEU A 136 10.97 8.78 10.38
CA LEU A 136 11.27 9.94 9.55
C LEU A 136 12.30 10.87 10.21
N LYS A 137 12.24 11.03 11.54
CA LYS A 137 13.23 11.81 12.31
C LYS A 137 14.63 11.22 12.20
N GLN A 138 14.78 9.90 12.32
CA GLN A 138 16.08 9.22 12.20
C GLN A 138 16.70 9.33 10.80
N LYS A 139 15.88 9.65 9.79
CA LYS A 139 16.32 9.82 8.39
C LYS A 139 16.56 11.29 8.02
N ASP A 140 16.58 12.21 9.00
CA ASP A 140 16.63 13.67 8.80
C ASP A 140 15.51 14.19 7.87
N LYS A 141 14.37 13.50 7.87
CA LYS A 141 13.21 13.76 7.01
C LYS A 141 11.98 14.15 7.82
N LEU A 142 12.18 14.72 9.01
CA LEU A 142 11.07 15.21 9.83
C LEU A 142 10.46 16.46 9.19
N GLY A 143 9.14 16.48 9.05
CA GLY A 143 8.37 17.63 8.54
C GLY A 143 7.49 17.28 7.33
N GLY A 144 6.50 18.12 7.04
CA GLY A 144 5.45 17.84 6.03
C GLY A 144 5.91 17.71 4.57
N GLN A 145 7.21 17.90 4.29
CA GLN A 145 7.78 17.73 2.96
C GLN A 145 8.06 16.27 2.62
N HIS A 146 8.26 15.41 3.62
CA HIS A 146 8.54 14.00 3.44
C HIS A 146 7.37 13.15 3.97
N LYS A 147 6.97 12.17 3.17
CA LYS A 147 5.93 11.21 3.51
C LYS A 147 6.54 9.83 3.70
N VAL A 148 5.88 9.02 4.52
CA VAL A 148 6.17 7.58 4.62
C VAL A 148 5.99 6.95 3.23
N PRO A 149 6.98 6.20 2.72
CA PRO A 149 6.81 5.42 1.50
C PRO A 149 5.72 4.35 1.71
N ARG A 150 4.59 4.50 1.04
CA ARG A 150 3.43 3.62 1.25
C ARG A 150 3.63 2.22 0.69
N LEU A 151 4.26 2.09 -0.48
CA LEU A 151 4.46 0.82 -1.17
C LEU A 151 5.92 0.67 -1.58
N SER A 152 6.51 -0.50 -1.31
CA SER A 152 7.87 -0.84 -1.72
C SER A 152 7.95 -2.29 -2.19
N ASN A 153 8.68 -2.52 -3.29
CA ASN A 153 9.05 -3.86 -3.73
C ASN A 153 10.20 -4.46 -2.93
N ASN A 154 10.91 -3.65 -2.12
CA ASN A 154 11.91 -4.15 -1.18
C ASN A 154 11.39 -4.02 0.25
N ARG A 155 11.97 -4.81 1.16
CA ARG A 155 11.57 -4.81 2.57
C ARG A 155 12.33 -3.79 3.41
N GLN A 156 13.24 -2.99 2.85
CA GLN A 156 14.14 -2.13 3.62
C GLN A 156 13.40 -1.23 4.60
N TYR A 157 12.40 -0.47 4.12
CA TYR A 157 11.63 0.44 4.99
C TYR A 157 10.84 -0.33 6.04
N LEU A 158 10.22 -1.44 5.64
CA LEU A 158 9.41 -2.27 6.53
C LEU A 158 10.26 -2.86 7.67
N GLU A 159 11.44 -3.41 7.37
CA GLU A 159 12.36 -3.98 8.38
C GLU A 159 12.92 -2.89 9.30
N GLU A 160 13.28 -1.72 8.75
CA GLU A 160 13.75 -0.58 9.56
C GLU A 160 12.68 -0.14 10.56
N ILE A 161 11.42 -0.04 10.13
CA ILE A 161 10.31 0.38 11.00
C ILE A 161 9.94 -0.72 12.01
N LEU A 162 9.95 -1.99 11.61
CA LEU A 162 9.74 -3.11 12.52
C LEU A 162 10.81 -3.16 13.62
N GLY A 163 12.06 -2.83 13.31
CA GLY A 163 13.14 -2.77 14.29
C GLY A 163 13.02 -1.62 15.30
N MET A 164 12.10 -0.68 15.09
CA MET A 164 11.79 0.42 16.02
C MET A 164 10.61 0.11 16.95
N LYS A 165 9.93 -1.02 16.74
CA LYS A 165 8.76 -1.45 17.51
C LYS A 165 9.13 -2.00 18.89
#